data_AF-A0A3S9M092-F1
#
_entry.id   AF-A0A3S9M092-F1
#
_cell.length_a   1.000
_cell.length_b   1.000
_cell.length_c   1.000
_cell.angle_alpha   90.00
_cell.angle_beta   90.00
_cell.angle_gamma   90.00
#
_symmetry.space_group_name_H-M   'P 1'
#
loop_
_entity.id
_entity.type
_entity.pdbx_description
1 polymer ?
#
loop_
_entity_poly.entity_id
_entity_poly.type
_entity_poly.pdbx_seq_one_letter_code
_entity_poly.pdbx_strand_id
1 'polypeptide(L)'
;MLFDTWNPWGDPIDPTQWETRGLGTVRTDAEGRFTLEDVPADRVDDRPSPCPAPRHQVMFRAIYDTDPTDFHMAFADTTVKVEPVTSVISYRVNRTKVREGDTLVVKGRVAWPAGHGPIAGTRVFLRTYFESEHNAQTTTDARGNFTVRATIRDYDNEFAIFSAPTDYYIAGASKDLPVKNVTP
;
A
#
# COMPACT_ATOMS: atom_id res chain seq x y z
N MET A 1 9.03 -28.64 -8.21
CA MET A 1 8.65 -27.59 -9.17
C MET A 1 9.24 -26.26 -8.71
N LEU A 2 9.71 -25.42 -9.64
CA LEU A 2 10.17 -24.05 -9.38
C LEU A 2 9.06 -23.08 -9.79
N PHE A 3 8.85 -22.03 -9.00
CA PHE A 3 7.85 -21.01 -9.28
C PHE A 3 8.46 -19.61 -9.17
N ASP A 4 8.23 -18.78 -10.18
CA ASP A 4 8.44 -17.33 -10.09
C ASP A 4 7.24 -16.66 -9.45
N THR A 5 7.48 -15.59 -8.69
CA THR A 5 6.47 -15.00 -7.80
C THR A 5 6.39 -13.48 -7.93
N TRP A 6 5.19 -12.90 -7.82
CA TRP A 6 4.98 -11.44 -7.94
C TRP A 6 3.91 -10.87 -7.00
N ASN A 7 4.13 -9.65 -6.51
CA ASN A 7 3.12 -8.82 -5.82
C ASN A 7 2.60 -7.73 -6.78
N PRO A 8 1.29 -7.70 -7.15
CA PRO A 8 0.74 -6.73 -8.06
C PRO A 8 0.34 -5.43 -7.36
N TRP A 9 0.62 -4.34 -8.05
CA TRP A 9 0.33 -2.97 -7.64
C TRP A 9 -0.70 -2.34 -8.56
N GLY A 10 -1.65 -1.60 -7.99
CA GLY A 10 -2.48 -0.67 -8.75
C GLY A 10 -1.86 0.72 -8.68
N ASP A 11 -1.79 1.40 -9.81
CA ASP A 11 -1.65 2.86 -9.78
C ASP A 11 -2.97 3.44 -9.24
N PRO A 12 -2.94 4.25 -8.16
CA PRO A 12 -4.14 4.93 -7.67
C PRO A 12 -4.79 5.87 -8.70
N ILE A 13 -4.03 6.34 -9.70
CA ILE A 13 -4.49 7.22 -10.78
C ILE A 13 -4.98 6.41 -12.00
N ASP A 14 -4.29 5.32 -12.35
CA ASP A 14 -4.70 4.36 -13.39
C ASP A 14 -4.80 2.91 -12.85
N PRO A 15 -5.96 2.48 -12.34
CA PRO A 15 -6.13 1.14 -11.81
C PRO A 15 -6.02 0.02 -12.87
N THR A 16 -5.96 0.38 -14.16
CA THR A 16 -5.71 -0.56 -15.27
C THR A 16 -4.23 -0.80 -15.53
N GLN A 17 -3.35 0.09 -15.04
CA GLN A 17 -1.91 -0.13 -15.08
C GLN A 17 -1.52 -1.14 -13.99
N TRP A 18 -0.90 -2.25 -14.40
CA TRP A 18 -0.44 -3.30 -13.50
C TRP A 18 1.07 -3.39 -13.55
N GLU A 19 1.69 -3.24 -12.39
CA GLU A 19 3.11 -3.46 -12.22
C GLU A 19 3.35 -4.54 -11.17
N THR A 20 4.28 -5.44 -11.48
CA THR A 20 4.55 -6.64 -10.71
C THR A 20 5.95 -6.53 -10.08
N ARG A 21 6.04 -6.61 -8.76
CA ARG A 21 7.32 -6.77 -8.05
C ARG A 21 7.66 -8.25 -7.99
N GLY A 22 8.80 -8.67 -8.53
CA GLY A 22 9.29 -10.04 -8.37
C GLY A 22 9.61 -10.33 -6.90
N LEU A 23 9.17 -11.49 -6.39
CA LEU A 23 9.42 -11.96 -5.02
C LEU A 23 10.44 -13.12 -4.98
N GLY A 24 11.08 -13.40 -6.11
CA GLY A 24 12.07 -14.47 -6.27
C GLY A 24 11.45 -15.79 -6.73
N THR A 25 12.22 -16.87 -6.55
CA THR A 25 11.84 -18.22 -6.98
C THR A 25 11.74 -19.13 -5.77
N VAL A 26 10.65 -19.90 -5.67
CA VAL A 26 10.42 -20.89 -4.61
C VAL A 26 10.46 -22.32 -5.15
N ARG A 27 10.91 -23.26 -4.33
CA ARG A 27 11.01 -24.69 -4.68
C ARG A 27 10.13 -25.52 -3.76
N THR A 28 9.37 -26.44 -4.35
CA THR A 28 8.57 -27.41 -3.59
C THR A 28 9.44 -28.43 -2.85
N ASP A 29 9.03 -28.80 -1.64
CA ASP A 29 9.53 -29.96 -0.89
C ASP A 29 9.07 -31.30 -1.50
N ALA A 30 9.40 -32.40 -0.83
CA ALA A 30 9.07 -33.75 -1.28
C ALA A 30 7.55 -34.03 -1.30
N GLU A 31 6.79 -33.29 -0.51
CA GLU A 31 5.33 -33.33 -0.39
C GLU A 31 4.64 -32.34 -1.35
N GLY A 32 5.39 -31.59 -2.15
CA GLY A 32 4.86 -30.64 -3.12
C GLY A 32 4.49 -29.27 -2.53
N ARG A 33 4.97 -28.92 -1.34
CA ARG A 33 4.69 -27.64 -0.65
C ARG A 33 5.89 -26.70 -0.71
N PHE A 34 5.64 -25.41 -0.62
CA PHE A 34 6.70 -24.41 -0.45
C PHE A 34 6.20 -23.29 0.46
N THR A 35 7.13 -22.51 0.99
CA THR A 35 6.85 -21.29 1.75
C THR A 35 7.53 -20.11 1.04
N LEU A 36 6.82 -19.00 0.92
CA LEU A 36 7.37 -17.70 0.54
C LEU A 36 7.30 -16.80 1.77
N GLU A 37 8.46 -16.49 2.34
CA GLU A 37 8.57 -15.64 3.52
C GLU A 37 8.79 -14.17 3.12
N ASP A 38 8.56 -13.26 4.08
CA ASP A 38 8.88 -11.83 3.96
C ASP A 38 8.32 -11.14 2.69
N VAL A 39 7.10 -11.51 2.29
CA VAL A 39 6.41 -10.88 1.15
C VAL A 39 6.29 -9.37 1.41
N PRO A 40 6.98 -8.53 0.62
CA PRO A 40 7.03 -7.11 0.87
C PRO A 40 5.72 -6.47 0.43
N ALA A 41 5.15 -5.69 1.34
CA ALA A 41 3.95 -4.93 1.08
C ALA A 41 4.21 -3.65 0.29
N ASP A 42 5.46 -3.25 0.04
CA ASP A 42 5.83 -2.03 -0.70
C ASP A 42 6.30 -2.31 -2.12
N ARG A 43 6.15 -1.37 -3.04
CA ARG A 43 6.38 -1.62 -4.48
C ARG A 43 7.85 -1.62 -4.86
N VAL A 44 8.64 -0.79 -4.18
CA VAL A 44 10.05 -0.52 -4.51
C VAL A 44 10.94 -1.08 -3.40
N ASP A 45 12.11 -1.61 -3.77
CA ASP A 45 13.01 -2.31 -2.84
C ASP A 45 13.80 -1.37 -1.92
N ASP A 46 14.22 -0.21 -2.44
CA ASP A 46 15.24 0.65 -1.82
C ASP A 46 14.68 1.93 -1.21
N ARG A 47 13.40 2.23 -1.46
CA ARG A 47 12.72 3.43 -0.97
C ARG A 47 11.22 3.20 -0.78
N PRO A 48 10.56 4.00 0.08
CA PRO A 48 9.11 3.95 0.20
C PRO A 48 8.44 4.23 -1.15
N SER A 49 7.53 3.35 -1.57
CA SER A 49 6.77 3.57 -2.82
C SER A 49 5.82 4.76 -2.66
N PRO A 50 5.65 5.61 -3.69
CA PRO A 50 4.52 6.52 -3.72
C PRO A 50 3.19 5.75 -3.76
N CYS A 51 3.10 4.64 -4.52
CA CYS A 51 1.89 3.80 -4.58
C CYS A 51 1.69 3.06 -3.24
N PRO A 52 0.62 3.34 -2.47
CA PRO A 52 0.56 3.01 -1.04
C PRO A 52 -0.22 1.73 -0.70
N ALA A 53 -0.84 1.07 -1.69
CA ALA A 53 -1.77 -0.04 -1.46
C ALA A 53 -1.40 -1.27 -2.33
N PRO A 54 -0.74 -2.30 -1.76
CA PRO A 54 -0.59 -3.56 -2.46
C PRO A 54 -1.97 -4.18 -2.69
N ARG A 55 -2.14 -4.98 -3.74
CA ARG A 55 -3.42 -5.69 -3.97
C ARG A 55 -3.68 -6.84 -2.99
N HIS A 56 -2.76 -7.11 -2.06
CA HIS A 56 -2.80 -8.25 -1.12
C HIS A 56 -3.00 -9.59 -1.84
N GLN A 57 -2.34 -9.75 -2.99
CA GLN A 57 -2.33 -10.98 -3.79
C GLN A 57 -0.89 -11.33 -4.21
N VAL A 58 -0.58 -12.62 -4.28
CA VAL A 58 0.69 -13.11 -4.84
C VAL A 58 0.39 -13.98 -6.05
N MET A 59 0.97 -13.63 -7.18
CA MET A 59 0.91 -14.45 -8.40
C MET A 59 2.10 -15.40 -8.40
N PHE A 60 1.86 -16.65 -8.78
CA PHE A 60 2.85 -17.70 -8.94
C PHE A 60 2.80 -18.23 -10.38
N ARG A 61 3.95 -18.36 -11.04
CA ARG A 61 4.09 -19.01 -12.34
C ARG A 61 5.07 -20.16 -12.24
N ALA A 62 4.61 -21.37 -12.54
CA ALA A 62 5.48 -22.50 -12.79
C ALA A 62 5.88 -22.54 -14.26
N ILE A 63 7.16 -22.81 -14.50
CA ILE A 63 7.70 -23.17 -15.80
C ILE A 63 8.30 -24.56 -15.67
N TYR A 64 7.84 -25.50 -16.47
CA TYR A 64 8.27 -26.89 -16.40
C TYR A 64 8.27 -27.55 -17.77
N ASP A 65 9.18 -28.49 -17.93
CA ASP A 65 9.31 -29.30 -19.13
C ASP A 65 8.49 -30.58 -18.95
N THR A 66 7.49 -30.79 -19.80
CA THR A 66 6.66 -32.01 -19.79
C THR A 66 7.26 -33.15 -20.59
N ASP A 67 8.13 -32.85 -21.55
CA ASP A 67 8.84 -33.81 -22.40
C ASP A 67 10.21 -33.22 -22.80
N PRO A 68 11.31 -33.63 -22.13
CA PRO A 68 12.63 -33.05 -22.35
C PRO A 68 13.23 -33.33 -23.74
N THR A 69 12.50 -34.03 -24.62
CA THR A 69 12.93 -34.35 -25.97
C THR A 69 12.31 -33.46 -27.04
N ASP A 70 11.26 -32.69 -26.73
CA ASP A 70 10.53 -31.87 -27.70
C ASP A 70 10.93 -30.37 -27.67
N PHE A 71 11.78 -29.98 -26.71
CA PHE A 71 12.24 -28.61 -26.47
C PHE A 71 11.09 -27.61 -26.18
N HIS A 72 9.92 -28.08 -25.76
CA HIS A 72 8.79 -27.24 -25.37
C HIS A 72 8.72 -27.09 -23.86
N MET A 73 8.30 -25.90 -23.43
CA MET A 73 8.07 -25.60 -22.01
C MET A 73 6.57 -25.40 -21.78
N ALA A 74 6.05 -26.02 -20.73
CA ALA A 74 4.72 -25.76 -20.22
C ALA A 74 4.75 -24.64 -19.17
N PHE A 75 3.64 -23.91 -19.09
CA PHE A 75 3.44 -22.83 -18.14
C PHE A 75 2.15 -23.06 -17.36
N ALA A 76 2.16 -22.76 -16.07
CA ALA A 76 0.97 -22.76 -15.24
C ALA A 76 1.00 -21.57 -14.28
N ASP A 77 -0.10 -20.83 -14.20
CA ASP A 77 -0.24 -19.65 -13.36
C ASP A 77 -1.29 -19.89 -12.27
N THR A 78 -1.06 -19.33 -11.08
CA THR A 78 -2.08 -19.24 -10.03
C THR A 78 -1.91 -17.95 -9.24
N THR A 79 -2.99 -17.48 -8.62
CA THR A 79 -2.99 -16.30 -7.75
C THR A 79 -3.51 -16.70 -6.39
N VAL A 80 -2.72 -16.46 -5.36
CA VAL A 80 -3.13 -16.61 -3.97
C VAL A 80 -3.55 -15.24 -3.46
N LYS A 81 -4.79 -15.13 -3.02
CA LYS A 81 -5.29 -13.92 -2.35
C LYS A 81 -5.07 -14.07 -0.85
N VAL A 82 -4.56 -13.01 -0.23
CA VAL A 82 -4.55 -12.88 1.22
C VAL A 82 -5.81 -12.14 1.65
N GLU A 83 -6.32 -12.48 2.83
CA GLU A 83 -7.37 -11.72 3.51
C GLU A 83 -6.72 -10.73 4.48
N PRO A 84 -6.41 -9.50 4.05
CA PRO A 84 -5.79 -8.53 4.94
C PRO A 84 -6.81 -8.02 5.96
N VAL A 85 -6.35 -7.74 7.17
CA VAL A 85 -7.17 -7.08 8.17
C VAL A 85 -6.98 -5.57 8.04
N THR A 86 -8.08 -4.83 7.96
CA THR A 86 -8.03 -3.37 7.79
C THR A 86 -7.53 -2.69 9.06
N SER A 87 -6.54 -1.81 8.91
CA SER A 87 -6.14 -0.88 9.98
C SER A 87 -7.28 0.10 10.29
N VAL A 88 -7.15 0.84 11.39
CA VAL A 88 -8.09 1.92 11.75
C VAL A 88 -7.34 3.24 11.78
N ILE A 89 -7.93 4.28 11.21
CA ILE A 89 -7.41 5.65 11.31
C ILE A 89 -8.44 6.57 11.96
N SER A 90 -7.99 7.34 12.94
CA SER A 90 -8.75 8.39 13.63
C SER A 90 -8.02 9.71 13.50
N TYR A 91 -8.75 10.82 13.37
CA TYR A 91 -8.15 12.11 13.10
C TYR A 91 -8.92 13.28 13.72
N ARG A 92 -8.23 14.42 13.78
CA ARG A 92 -8.77 15.77 14.00
C ARG A 92 -8.04 16.74 13.09
N VAL A 93 -8.77 17.71 12.55
CA VAL A 93 -8.24 18.81 11.74
C VAL A 93 -8.20 20.10 12.55
N ASN A 94 -7.22 20.96 12.31
CA ASN A 94 -7.17 22.28 12.95
C ASN A 94 -8.26 23.25 12.43
N ARG A 95 -8.73 23.06 11.19
CA ARG A 95 -9.76 23.88 10.55
C ARG A 95 -10.50 23.08 9.47
N THR A 96 -11.75 23.45 9.22
CA THR A 96 -12.64 22.84 8.22
C THR A 96 -12.87 23.72 6.99
N LYS A 97 -12.44 24.99 7.05
CA LYS A 97 -12.41 25.90 5.90
C LYS A 97 -10.97 26.37 5.72
N VAL A 98 -10.48 26.28 4.50
CA VAL A 98 -9.12 26.64 4.11
C VAL A 98 -9.14 27.56 2.90
N ARG A 99 -8.10 28.35 2.71
CA ARG A 99 -7.82 29.14 1.51
C ARG A 99 -6.41 28.87 1.03
N GLU A 100 -6.09 29.23 -0.21
CA GLU A 100 -4.73 29.25 -0.73
C GLU A 100 -3.76 29.90 0.28
N GLY A 101 -2.61 29.27 0.50
CA GLY A 101 -1.58 29.69 1.46
C GLY A 101 -1.83 29.25 2.90
N ASP A 102 -3.04 28.78 3.26
CA ASP A 102 -3.28 28.23 4.59
C ASP A 102 -2.45 26.97 4.84
N THR A 103 -2.16 26.68 6.11
CA THR A 103 -1.65 25.37 6.53
C THR A 103 -2.75 24.55 7.20
N LEU A 104 -3.15 23.46 6.54
CA LEU A 104 -3.98 22.41 7.13
C LEU A 104 -3.09 21.51 7.99
N VAL A 105 -3.52 21.24 9.23
CA VAL A 105 -2.84 20.35 10.16
C VAL A 105 -3.80 19.25 10.56
N VAL A 106 -3.40 18.00 10.31
CA VAL A 106 -4.16 16.81 10.70
C VAL A 106 -3.36 16.06 11.76
N LYS A 107 -3.99 15.82 12.90
CA LYS A 107 -3.44 15.01 14.00
C LYS A 107 -4.31 13.79 14.21
N GLY A 108 -3.72 12.65 14.49
CA GLY A 108 -4.50 11.45 14.63
C GLY A 108 -3.73 10.28 15.18
N ARG A 109 -4.38 9.12 15.10
CA ARG A 109 -3.82 7.84 15.50
C ARG A 109 -4.25 6.74 14.54
N VAL A 110 -3.29 5.93 14.13
CA VAL A 110 -3.49 4.64 13.47
C VAL A 110 -3.56 3.55 14.56
N ALA A 111 -4.40 2.55 14.36
CA ALA A 111 -4.43 1.33 15.17
C ALA A 111 -4.41 0.10 14.25
N TRP A 112 -3.67 -0.92 14.67
CA TRP A 112 -3.66 -2.24 14.04
C TRP A 112 -4.40 -3.23 14.93
N PRO A 113 -5.00 -4.29 14.36
CA PRO A 113 -5.54 -5.40 15.14
C PRO A 113 -4.45 -6.04 16.00
N ALA A 114 -4.84 -6.65 17.13
CA ALA A 114 -3.92 -7.36 18.00
C ALA A 114 -3.24 -8.53 17.25
N GLY A 115 -1.96 -8.78 17.53
CA GLY A 115 -1.19 -9.86 16.91
C GLY A 115 -0.43 -9.47 15.63
N HIS A 116 -0.58 -8.22 15.16
CA HIS A 116 0.19 -7.69 14.03
C HIS A 116 1.36 -6.81 14.51
N GLY A 117 2.37 -6.63 13.66
CA GLY A 117 3.69 -6.07 13.98
C GLY A 117 3.73 -4.67 14.59
N PRO A 118 4.91 -4.04 14.70
CA PRO A 118 5.03 -2.73 15.33
C PRO A 118 4.28 -1.67 14.50
N ILE A 119 3.35 -0.98 15.14
CA ILE A 119 2.62 0.12 14.52
C ILE A 119 3.50 1.36 14.24
N ALA A 120 4.66 1.43 14.88
CA ALA A 120 5.63 2.50 14.69
C ALA A 120 6.11 2.55 13.23
N GLY A 121 6.24 3.75 12.67
CA GLY A 121 6.70 3.90 11.29
C GLY A 121 5.63 3.66 10.22
N THR A 122 4.37 3.38 10.61
CA THR A 122 3.25 3.31 9.66
C THR A 122 3.17 4.63 8.91
N ARG A 123 3.22 4.57 7.57
CA ARG A 123 3.12 5.77 6.73
C ARG A 123 1.71 6.30 6.75
N VAL A 124 1.59 7.62 6.79
CA VAL A 124 0.32 8.34 6.78
C VAL A 124 0.40 9.46 5.76
N PHE A 125 -0.58 9.50 4.86
CA PHE A 125 -0.65 10.43 3.74
C PHE A 125 -1.85 11.36 3.88
N LEU A 126 -1.66 12.62 3.54
CA LEU A 126 -2.70 13.63 3.41
C LEU A 126 -2.84 14.00 1.93
N ARG A 127 -3.95 13.59 1.33
CA ARG A 127 -4.37 14.00 -0.01
C ARG A 127 -5.12 15.33 0.10
N THR A 128 -4.79 16.26 -0.80
CA THR A 128 -5.47 17.56 -0.94
C THR A 128 -6.08 17.76 -2.33
N TYR A 129 -5.65 16.94 -3.29
CA TYR A 129 -6.06 16.86 -4.68
C TYR A 129 -5.75 15.45 -5.18
N PHE A 130 -6.49 14.91 -6.16
CA PHE A 130 -6.35 13.50 -6.54
C PHE A 130 -4.91 13.14 -6.99
N GLU A 131 -4.21 14.03 -7.68
CA GLU A 131 -2.81 13.80 -8.11
C GLU A 131 -1.78 14.11 -7.02
N SER A 132 -2.19 14.57 -5.82
CA SER A 132 -1.29 15.00 -4.75
C SER A 132 -1.14 14.01 -3.59
N GLU A 133 -1.55 12.76 -3.79
CA GLU A 133 -1.55 11.70 -2.77
C GLU A 133 -0.24 11.52 -2.00
N HIS A 134 0.89 11.96 -2.57
CA HIS A 134 2.23 11.74 -2.01
C HIS A 134 2.88 13.02 -1.45
N ASN A 135 2.26 14.18 -1.60
CA ASN A 135 2.92 15.47 -1.32
C ASN A 135 3.07 15.73 0.18
N ALA A 136 2.07 15.34 0.97
CA ALA A 136 2.08 15.54 2.41
C ALA A 136 2.01 14.18 3.11
N GLN A 137 3.10 13.80 3.77
CA GLN A 137 3.22 12.52 4.46
C GLN A 137 3.95 12.64 5.80
N THR A 138 3.73 11.64 6.64
CA THR A 138 4.41 11.46 7.93
C THR A 138 4.44 9.99 8.30
N THR A 139 5.06 9.66 9.43
CA THR A 139 5.03 8.33 10.02
C THR A 139 4.48 8.37 11.44
N THR A 140 3.92 7.26 11.89
CA THR A 140 3.43 7.11 13.25
C THR A 140 4.55 6.90 14.26
N ASP A 141 4.34 7.40 15.48
CA ASP A 141 5.15 7.03 16.64
C ASP A 141 4.85 5.59 17.12
N ALA A 142 5.53 5.13 18.17
CA ALA A 142 5.33 3.80 18.77
C ALA A 142 3.93 3.53 19.31
N ARG A 143 3.11 4.56 19.48
CA ARG A 143 1.71 4.47 19.93
C ARG A 143 0.72 4.61 18.77
N GLY A 144 1.20 4.76 17.55
CA GLY A 144 0.40 4.98 16.35
C GLY A 144 0.02 6.43 16.12
N ASN A 145 0.50 7.40 16.91
CA ASN A 145 0.11 8.80 16.74
C ASN A 145 0.88 9.45 15.59
N PHE A 146 0.23 10.39 14.91
CA PHE A 146 0.84 11.12 13.80
C PHE A 146 0.43 12.60 13.79
N THR A 147 1.21 13.42 13.09
CA THR A 147 0.83 14.77 12.69
C THR A 147 1.36 15.05 11.28
N VAL A 148 0.46 15.34 10.35
CA VAL A 148 0.78 15.71 8.97
C VAL A 148 0.27 17.11 8.66
N ARG A 149 0.97 17.82 7.77
CA ARG A 149 0.68 19.21 7.39
C ARG A 149 0.74 19.37 5.89
N ALA A 150 -0.12 20.20 5.34
CA ALA A 150 -0.07 20.61 3.95
C ALA A 150 -0.33 22.12 3.83
N THR A 151 0.43 22.78 2.96
CA THR A 151 0.11 24.14 2.50
C THR A 151 -0.92 24.04 1.39
N ILE A 152 -2.00 24.78 1.51
CA ILE A 152 -3.17 24.72 0.64
C ILE A 152 -2.91 25.53 -0.63
N ARG A 153 -3.23 24.94 -1.76
CA ARG A 153 -3.19 25.54 -3.10
C ARG A 153 -4.60 25.95 -3.51
N ASP A 154 -4.71 26.85 -4.48
CA ASP A 154 -5.98 27.31 -5.04
C ASP A 154 -6.86 26.16 -5.56
N TYR A 155 -6.27 25.17 -6.24
CA TYR A 155 -6.98 24.03 -6.82
C TYR A 155 -7.16 22.82 -5.88
N ASP A 156 -6.69 22.86 -4.63
CA ASP A 156 -6.91 21.75 -3.69
C ASP A 156 -8.40 21.62 -3.34
N ASN A 157 -9.00 20.48 -3.64
CA ASN A 157 -10.44 20.24 -3.52
C ASN A 157 -10.81 18.84 -2.97
N GLU A 158 -9.83 17.96 -2.75
CA GLU A 158 -10.04 16.59 -2.28
C GLU A 158 -9.22 16.30 -1.03
N PHE A 159 -9.84 16.46 0.13
CA PHE A 159 -9.16 16.30 1.41
C PHE A 159 -9.43 14.93 2.01
N ALA A 160 -8.42 14.07 2.07
CA ALA A 160 -8.55 12.75 2.67
C ALA A 160 -7.25 12.32 3.35
N ILE A 161 -7.38 11.49 4.38
CA ILE A 161 -6.25 10.93 5.14
C ILE A 161 -6.22 9.42 4.99
N PHE A 162 -5.02 8.86 4.79
CA PHE A 162 -4.82 7.44 4.52
C PHE A 162 -3.65 6.88 5.32
N SER A 163 -3.78 5.66 5.84
CA SER A 163 -2.65 4.87 6.33
C SER A 163 -2.16 3.91 5.25
N ALA A 164 -0.84 3.71 5.18
CA ALA A 164 -0.19 2.74 4.29
C ALA A 164 0.79 1.85 5.08
N PRO A 165 0.28 0.80 5.73
CA PRO A 165 1.07 -0.21 6.43
C PRO A 165 2.07 -0.89 5.49
N THR A 166 3.22 -1.28 6.03
CA THR A 166 4.23 -2.07 5.30
C THR A 166 4.13 -3.57 5.60
N ASP A 167 3.22 -3.96 6.50
CA ASP A 167 2.86 -5.35 6.76
C ASP A 167 1.86 -5.82 5.69
N TYR A 168 2.20 -6.89 4.99
CA TYR A 168 1.41 -7.40 3.87
C TYR A 168 0.03 -7.92 4.28
N TYR A 169 -0.16 -8.26 5.55
CA TYR A 169 -1.45 -8.73 6.07
C TYR A 169 -2.33 -7.61 6.63
N ILE A 170 -1.86 -6.36 6.60
CA ILE A 170 -2.64 -5.21 7.06
C ILE A 170 -2.99 -4.30 5.88
N ALA A 171 -4.30 -4.13 5.66
CA ALA A 171 -4.78 -3.16 4.68
C ALA A 171 -4.76 -1.74 5.25
N GLY A 172 -4.40 -0.78 4.40
CA GLY A 172 -4.54 0.65 4.68
C GLY A 172 -5.98 1.06 4.96
N ALA A 173 -6.15 2.15 5.69
CA ALA A 173 -7.44 2.73 6.00
C ALA A 173 -7.52 4.16 5.47
N SER A 174 -8.70 4.56 4.98
CA SER A 174 -8.96 5.90 4.46
C SER A 174 -10.10 6.58 5.18
N LYS A 175 -10.02 7.91 5.30
CA LYS A 175 -11.15 8.77 5.65
C LYS A 175 -11.12 10.09 4.90
N ASP A 176 -12.28 10.50 4.40
CA ASP A 176 -12.50 11.87 3.95
C ASP A 176 -12.41 12.83 5.13
N LEU A 177 -11.82 14.00 4.90
CA LEU A 177 -11.73 15.09 5.85
C LEU A 177 -12.87 16.10 5.57
N PRO A 178 -13.51 16.64 6.62
CA PRO A 178 -14.57 17.64 6.47
C PRO A 178 -13.96 19.04 6.21
N VAL A 179 -13.09 19.14 5.21
CA VAL A 179 -12.36 20.37 4.86
C VAL A 179 -12.83 20.85 3.50
N LYS A 180 -13.07 22.16 3.39
CA LYS A 180 -13.44 22.81 2.13
C LYS A 180 -12.50 23.97 1.84
N ASN A 181 -11.94 23.98 0.64
CA ASN A 181 -11.24 25.13 0.10
C ASN A 181 -12.27 26.19 -0.35
N VAL A 182 -12.09 27.42 0.14
CA VAL A 182 -12.98 28.55 -0.13
C VAL A 182 -12.24 29.70 -0.82
N THR A 183 -11.11 29.40 -1.44
CA THR A 183 -10.42 30.30 -2.37
C THR A 183 -11.41 30.71 -3.47
N PRO A 184 -11.53 32.03 -3.78
CA PRO A 184 -12.46 32.53 -4.79
C PRO A 184 -12.19 31.98 -6.20
#